data_AF-A0A8C0WBG2-F1
#
_entry.id   AF-A0A8C0WBG2-F1
#
_cell.length_a   1.000
_cell.length_b   1.000
_cell.length_c   1.000
_cell.angle_alpha   90.00
_cell.angle_beta   90.00
_cell.angle_gamma   90.00
#
_symmetry.space_group_name_H-M   'P 1'
#
loop_
_entity.id
_entity.type
_entity.pdbx_description
1 polymer ?
#
loop_
_entity_poly.entity_id
_entity_poly.type
_entity_poly.pdbx_seq_one_letter_code
_entity_poly.pdbx_strand_id
1 'polypeptide(L)'
;TRVALSVQPQPQPIRNMSVSRTMEDSCELDLVYITERIIAVSFPSTANEENFRSNLREVAQMLKSKHGGSYLLFNLSERRPDITKLHNKVLEFGWPDLHTPALEKICSVCKAMDTWLSADPHNVVVLHNKGNRGRIGVVIAAYMHYSNISARSEGSGRFAMKRFYEDKIVPIGQPSQRRLDLCTHRGWDRCLGGSVPPVWSGVSSGQW
;
A
#
# COMPACT_ATOMS: atom_id res chain seq x y z
N THR A 1 22.62 50.67 -15.11
CA THR A 1 22.96 49.25 -14.86
C THR A 1 21.73 48.56 -14.30
N ARG A 2 20.99 47.79 -15.12
CA ARG A 2 19.84 46.99 -14.66
C ARG A 2 20.35 45.61 -14.20
N VAL A 3 20.13 45.27 -12.94
CA VAL A 3 20.41 43.93 -12.40
C VAL A 3 19.22 43.04 -12.74
N ALA A 4 19.46 41.97 -13.51
CA ALA A 4 18.47 40.94 -13.79
C ALA A 4 18.44 39.94 -12.61
N LEU A 5 17.28 39.78 -11.97
CA LEU A 5 17.05 38.75 -10.96
C LEU A 5 16.75 37.41 -11.66
N SER A 6 17.58 36.41 -11.39
CA SER A 6 17.44 35.03 -11.84
C SER A 6 16.31 34.34 -11.07
N VAL A 7 15.33 33.79 -11.78
CA VAL A 7 14.21 33.01 -11.23
C VAL A 7 14.62 31.53 -11.20
N GLN A 8 14.69 30.94 -10.01
CA GLN A 8 14.85 29.49 -9.83
C GLN A 8 13.49 28.78 -10.05
N PRO A 9 13.45 27.58 -10.67
CA PRO A 9 12.21 26.83 -10.81
C PRO A 9 11.87 26.07 -9.52
N GLN A 10 10.67 26.34 -8.98
CA GLN A 10 10.07 25.57 -7.89
C GLN A 10 9.67 24.15 -8.37
N PRO A 11 9.79 23.11 -7.53
CA PRO A 11 9.27 21.78 -7.86
C PRO A 11 7.74 21.79 -7.79
N GLN A 12 7.10 21.34 -8.87
CA GLN A 12 5.65 21.20 -8.96
C GLN A 12 5.18 19.99 -8.11
N PRO A 13 4.11 20.12 -7.30
CA PRO A 13 3.57 19.00 -6.56
C PRO A 13 2.95 17.96 -7.51
N ILE A 14 3.22 16.68 -7.26
CA ILE A 14 2.64 15.54 -7.98
C ILE A 14 1.12 15.61 -7.83
N ARG A 15 0.42 15.88 -8.94
CA ARG A 15 -1.04 15.90 -9.01
C ARG A 15 -1.60 14.52 -8.66
N ASN A 16 -2.33 14.42 -7.55
CA ASN A 16 -3.26 13.33 -7.33
C ASN A 16 -4.31 13.36 -8.45
N MET A 17 -4.36 12.33 -9.29
CA MET A 17 -5.47 12.15 -10.22
C MET A 17 -6.67 11.63 -9.44
N SER A 18 -7.48 12.55 -8.88
CA SER A 18 -8.88 12.24 -8.65
C SER A 18 -9.63 12.56 -9.94
N VAL A 19 -9.94 11.53 -10.73
CA VAL A 19 -10.93 11.68 -11.80
C VAL A 19 -12.28 11.75 -11.11
N SER A 20 -12.70 12.94 -10.70
CA SER A 20 -14.05 13.17 -10.18
C SER A 20 -14.94 13.60 -11.34
N ARG A 21 -15.66 12.65 -11.94
CA ARG A 21 -16.86 12.93 -12.73
C ARG A 21 -18.08 12.81 -11.80
N THR A 22 -19.03 13.69 -12.06
CA THR A 22 -20.19 14.04 -11.24
C THR A 22 -21.17 12.89 -10.96
N MET A 23 -21.73 12.91 -9.75
CA MET A 23 -22.88 12.17 -9.20
C MET A 23 -23.64 11.22 -10.14
N GLU A 24 -23.26 9.95 -10.13
CA GLU A 24 -24.10 8.76 -10.32
C GLU A 24 -23.24 7.54 -9.98
N ASP A 25 -23.64 6.76 -8.95
CA ASP A 25 -23.06 5.52 -8.41
C ASP A 25 -21.88 4.87 -9.20
N SER A 26 -20.73 5.53 -9.21
CA SER A 26 -19.65 5.21 -10.13
C SER A 26 -18.83 4.05 -9.55
N CYS A 27 -18.92 2.88 -10.20
CA CYS A 27 -18.06 1.71 -10.01
C CYS A 27 -16.60 2.03 -10.42
N GLU A 28 -16.00 3.05 -9.82
CA GLU A 28 -14.72 3.59 -10.23
C GLU A 28 -13.57 2.96 -9.44
N LEU A 29 -12.57 2.54 -10.21
CA LEU A 29 -11.24 2.18 -9.73
C LEU A 29 -10.67 3.34 -8.89
N ASP A 30 -10.13 3.04 -7.71
CA ASP A 30 -9.42 4.00 -6.89
C ASP A 30 -7.92 3.69 -6.89
N LEU A 31 -7.12 4.63 -7.40
CA LEU A 31 -5.66 4.55 -7.41
C LEU A 31 -5.09 5.75 -6.65
N VAL A 32 -4.36 5.48 -5.57
CA VAL A 32 -3.85 6.51 -4.66
C VAL A 32 -2.36 6.28 -4.39
N TYR A 33 -1.55 7.32 -4.57
CA TYR A 33 -0.19 7.34 -4.07
C TYR A 33 -0.25 7.68 -2.57
N ILE A 34 -0.04 6.67 -1.73
CA ILE A 34 0.03 6.86 -0.27
C ILE A 34 1.34 7.58 0.08
N THR A 35 2.41 7.16 -0.58
CA THR A 35 3.70 7.86 -0.58
C THR A 35 4.22 7.87 -2.02
N GLU A 36 5.38 8.47 -2.25
CA GLU A 36 6.06 8.39 -3.54
C GLU A 36 6.36 6.94 -3.98
N ARG A 37 6.47 6.01 -3.02
CA ARG A 37 6.91 4.63 -3.24
C ARG A 37 5.89 3.56 -2.86
N ILE A 38 4.71 3.97 -2.38
CA ILE A 38 3.63 3.06 -1.99
C ILE A 38 2.34 3.53 -2.67
N ILE A 39 1.79 2.67 -3.54
CA ILE A 39 0.56 2.91 -4.29
C ILE A 39 -0.50 1.94 -3.80
N ALA A 40 -1.71 2.44 -3.51
CA ALA A 40 -2.89 1.63 -3.29
C ALA A 40 -3.76 1.62 -4.54
N VAL A 41 -4.20 0.43 -4.96
CA VAL A 41 -5.13 0.23 -6.07
C VAL A 41 -6.30 -0.61 -5.57
N SER A 42 -7.49 -0.02 -5.54
CA SER A 42 -8.73 -0.64 -5.06
C SER A 42 -9.78 -0.70 -6.15
N PHE A 43 -10.30 -1.89 -6.40
CA PHE A 43 -11.44 -2.13 -7.29
C PHE A 43 -12.70 -2.37 -6.46
N PRO A 44 -13.84 -1.73 -6.77
CA PRO A 44 -15.06 -1.95 -6.02
C PRO A 44 -15.56 -3.40 -6.16
N SER A 45 -16.25 -3.92 -5.14
CA SER A 45 -16.83 -5.26 -5.16
C SER A 45 -17.92 -5.41 -6.22
N THR A 46 -18.60 -4.31 -6.55
CA THR A 46 -19.67 -4.22 -7.55
C THR A 46 -19.16 -4.11 -8.99
N ALA A 47 -17.85 -3.96 -9.19
CA ALA A 47 -17.28 -3.91 -10.53
C ALA A 47 -17.56 -5.21 -11.29
N ASN A 48 -18.24 -5.08 -12.43
CA ASN A 48 -18.42 -6.20 -13.34
C ASN A 48 -17.06 -6.70 -13.88
N GLU A 49 -17.04 -7.93 -14.38
CA GLU A 49 -15.79 -8.61 -14.76
C GLU A 49 -15.11 -7.99 -15.99
N GLU A 50 -15.87 -7.33 -16.88
CA GLU A 50 -15.34 -6.64 -18.05
C GLU A 50 -14.65 -5.33 -17.66
N ASN A 51 -15.32 -4.48 -16.87
CA ASN A 51 -14.76 -3.24 -16.36
C ASN A 51 -13.55 -3.53 -15.47
N PHE A 52 -13.61 -4.57 -14.63
CA PHE A 52 -12.45 -5.00 -13.84
C PHE A 52 -11.26 -5.31 -14.74
N ARG A 53 -11.43 -6.11 -15.81
CA ARG A 53 -10.36 -6.45 -16.75
C ARG A 53 -9.87 -5.24 -17.56
N SER A 54 -10.75 -4.33 -17.95
CA SER A 54 -10.36 -3.10 -18.65
C SER A 54 -9.51 -2.22 -17.75
N ASN A 55 -10.01 -1.91 -16.55
CA ASN A 55 -9.31 -1.10 -15.56
C ASN A 55 -7.98 -1.74 -15.14
N LEU A 56 -7.92 -3.07 -14.98
CA LEU A 56 -6.69 -3.78 -14.67
C LEU A 56 -5.64 -3.61 -15.78
N ARG A 57 -6.04 -3.68 -17.06
CA ARG A 57 -5.16 -3.40 -18.21
C ARG A 57 -4.63 -1.97 -18.20
N GLU A 58 -5.50 -0.99 -17.93
CA GLU A 58 -5.10 0.42 -17.84
C GLU A 58 -4.11 0.65 -16.70
N VAL A 59 -4.35 0.08 -15.52
CA VAL A 59 -3.43 0.16 -14.38
C VAL A 59 -2.08 -0.46 -14.73
N ALA A 60 -2.05 -1.64 -15.36
CA ALA A 60 -0.80 -2.27 -15.73
C ALA A 60 -0.02 -1.47 -16.76
N GLN A 61 -0.70 -0.89 -17.75
CA GLN A 61 -0.07 0.00 -18.73
C GLN A 61 0.51 1.25 -18.05
N MET A 62 -0.24 1.86 -17.13
CA MET A 62 0.23 3.02 -16.36
C MET A 62 1.45 2.65 -15.50
N LEU A 63 1.41 1.54 -14.77
CA LEU A 63 2.53 1.08 -13.93
C LEU A 63 3.77 0.78 -14.77
N LYS A 64 3.62 0.09 -15.91
CA LYS A 64 4.72 -0.19 -16.82
C LYS A 64 5.32 1.08 -17.43
N SER A 65 4.48 2.06 -17.77
CA SER A 65 4.91 3.34 -18.34
C SER A 65 5.65 4.21 -17.31
N LYS A 66 5.14 4.31 -16.07
CA LYS A 66 5.71 5.17 -15.03
C LYS A 66 6.87 4.54 -14.26
N HIS A 67 6.78 3.25 -13.95
CA HIS A 67 7.70 2.56 -13.03
C HIS A 67 8.51 1.45 -13.70
N GLY A 68 8.27 1.17 -14.99
CA GLY A 68 9.01 0.15 -15.74
C GLY A 68 8.99 -1.22 -15.06
N GLY A 69 10.18 -1.73 -14.74
CA GLY A 69 10.39 -2.99 -14.01
C GLY A 69 10.58 -2.84 -12.49
N SER A 70 10.47 -1.62 -11.97
CA SER A 70 10.77 -1.25 -10.58
C SER A 70 9.52 -1.23 -9.68
N TYR A 71 8.43 -1.89 -10.09
CA TYR A 71 7.27 -2.09 -9.23
C TYR A 71 7.07 -3.57 -8.87
N LEU A 72 6.58 -3.81 -7.66
CA LEU A 72 6.16 -5.12 -7.17
C LEU A 72 4.71 -5.04 -6.69
N LEU A 73 3.85 -5.90 -7.24
CA LEU A 73 2.44 -5.90 -6.93
C LEU A 73 2.12 -6.93 -5.83
N PHE A 74 1.49 -6.46 -4.77
CA PHE A 74 1.02 -7.27 -3.64
C PHE A 74 -0.48 -7.45 -3.82
N ASN A 75 -0.91 -8.64 -4.21
CA ASN A 75 -2.33 -8.96 -4.29
C ASN A 75 -2.84 -9.32 -2.89
N LEU A 76 -3.63 -8.42 -2.28
CA LEU A 76 -4.27 -8.63 -0.98
C LEU A 76 -5.67 -9.27 -1.12
N SER A 77 -6.20 -9.36 -2.34
CA SER A 77 -7.44 -10.08 -2.63
C SER A 77 -7.18 -11.53 -3.01
N GLU A 78 -8.23 -12.28 -3.31
CA GLU A 78 -8.11 -13.66 -3.76
C GLU A 78 -7.22 -13.77 -5.02
N ARG A 79 -6.54 -14.90 -5.14
CA ARG A 79 -5.64 -15.16 -6.26
C ARG A 79 -6.43 -15.20 -7.55
N ARG A 80 -5.96 -14.46 -8.56
CA ARG A 80 -6.58 -14.49 -9.89
C ARG A 80 -5.53 -14.57 -11.00
N PRO A 81 -5.77 -15.41 -12.03
CA PRO A 81 -4.79 -15.62 -13.09
C PRO A 81 -4.64 -14.42 -14.03
N ASP A 82 -5.67 -13.58 -14.15
CA ASP A 82 -5.63 -12.37 -14.97
C ASP A 82 -4.64 -11.32 -14.44
N ILE A 83 -4.53 -11.17 -13.11
CA ILE A 83 -3.52 -10.32 -12.46
C ILE A 83 -2.10 -10.81 -12.76
N THR A 84 -1.84 -12.10 -12.52
CA THR A 84 -0.50 -12.70 -12.73
C THR A 84 -0.07 -12.76 -14.20
N LYS A 85 -1.03 -12.76 -15.14
CA LYS A 85 -0.72 -12.72 -16.58
C LYS A 85 -0.28 -11.33 -17.05
N LEU A 86 -0.76 -10.29 -16.36
CA LEU A 86 -0.57 -8.92 -16.78
C LEU A 86 0.64 -8.26 -16.10
N HIS A 87 0.96 -8.70 -14.88
CA HIS A 87 2.07 -8.19 -14.09
C HIS A 87 3.15 -9.25 -13.92
N ASN A 88 4.40 -8.90 -14.22
CA ASN A 88 5.53 -9.84 -14.18
C ASN A 88 5.98 -10.17 -12.75
N LYS A 89 5.74 -9.28 -11.78
CA LYS A 89 6.17 -9.39 -10.38
C LYS A 89 4.97 -9.24 -9.47
N VAL A 90 4.39 -10.37 -9.06
CA VAL A 90 3.22 -10.43 -8.17
C VAL A 90 3.54 -11.30 -6.96
N LEU A 91 3.27 -10.78 -5.76
CA LEU A 91 3.23 -11.55 -4.53
C LEU A 91 1.78 -11.71 -4.08
N GLU A 92 1.38 -12.95 -3.84
CA GLU A 92 0.03 -13.31 -3.42
C GLU A 92 -0.04 -13.34 -1.90
N PHE A 93 -0.71 -12.34 -1.33
CA PHE A 93 -0.96 -12.25 0.10
C PHE A 93 -2.46 -12.25 0.42
N GLY A 94 -3.29 -12.79 -0.47
CA GLY A 94 -4.74 -12.77 -0.35
C GLY A 94 -5.32 -13.33 0.96
N TRP A 95 -6.38 -12.70 1.47
CA TRP A 95 -7.29 -13.29 2.47
C TRP A 95 -8.76 -12.90 2.21
N PRO A 96 -9.75 -13.67 2.70
CA PRO A 96 -11.17 -13.37 2.50
C PRO A 96 -11.54 -11.95 2.96
N ASP A 97 -12.50 -11.33 2.28
CA ASP A 97 -12.91 -9.97 2.63
C ASP A 97 -13.59 -9.98 4.00
N LEU A 98 -13.53 -8.86 4.73
CA LEU A 98 -14.07 -8.69 6.09
C LEU A 98 -13.46 -9.61 7.16
N HIS A 99 -12.45 -10.43 6.82
CA HIS A 99 -11.74 -11.29 7.74
C HIS A 99 -10.41 -10.68 8.19
N THR A 100 -9.97 -11.11 9.38
CA THR A 100 -8.67 -10.76 9.93
C THR A 100 -7.61 -11.72 9.40
N PRO A 101 -6.55 -11.26 8.72
CA PRO A 101 -5.45 -12.15 8.36
C PRO A 101 -4.69 -12.60 9.60
N ALA A 102 -4.05 -13.77 9.51
CA ALA A 102 -3.12 -14.22 10.53
C ALA A 102 -1.96 -13.21 10.68
N LEU A 103 -1.48 -13.01 11.91
CA LEU A 103 -0.40 -12.06 12.19
C LEU A 103 0.87 -12.37 11.36
N GLU A 104 1.21 -13.65 11.22
CA GLU A 104 2.35 -14.11 10.41
C GLU A 104 2.27 -13.64 8.96
N LYS A 105 1.05 -13.58 8.39
CA LYS A 105 0.83 -13.06 7.04
C LYS A 105 1.09 -11.56 6.99
N ILE A 106 0.62 -10.81 7.98
CA ILE A 106 0.92 -9.36 8.09
C ILE A 106 2.43 -9.12 8.21
N CYS A 107 3.13 -9.88 9.07
CA CYS A 107 4.58 -9.78 9.20
C CYS A 107 5.30 -10.08 7.88
N SER A 108 4.86 -11.12 7.16
CA SER A 108 5.42 -11.49 5.85
C SER A 108 5.24 -10.38 4.81
N VAL A 109 4.07 -9.74 4.79
CA VAL A 109 3.81 -8.58 3.91
C VAL A 109 4.75 -7.43 4.27
N CYS A 110 4.84 -7.04 5.54
CA CYS A 110 5.71 -5.94 5.94
C CYS A 110 7.18 -6.20 5.62
N LYS A 111 7.68 -7.42 5.88
CA LYS A 111 9.05 -7.82 5.55
C LYS A 111 9.32 -7.77 4.05
N ALA A 112 8.39 -8.26 3.23
CA ALA A 112 8.52 -8.23 1.78
C ALA A 112 8.48 -6.79 1.24
N MET A 113 7.62 -5.92 1.79
CA MET A 113 7.59 -4.50 1.45
C MET A 113 8.93 -3.83 1.78
N ASP A 114 9.43 -4.02 2.99
CA ASP A 114 10.70 -3.43 3.45
C ASP A 114 11.89 -3.92 2.62
N THR A 115 11.95 -5.22 2.34
CA THR A 115 13.00 -5.82 1.50
C THR A 115 13.01 -5.21 0.10
N TRP A 116 11.84 -5.12 -0.54
CA TRP A 116 11.72 -4.56 -1.89
C TRP A 116 12.07 -3.07 -1.92
N LEU A 117 11.54 -2.29 -0.96
CA LEU A 117 11.79 -0.85 -0.89
C LEU A 117 13.23 -0.51 -0.49
N SER A 118 13.90 -1.38 0.26
CA SER A 118 15.29 -1.18 0.65
C SER A 118 16.29 -1.60 -0.43
N ALA A 119 15.90 -2.46 -1.37
CA ALA A 119 16.79 -2.94 -2.43
C ALA A 119 17.17 -1.86 -3.45
N ASP A 120 16.26 -0.94 -3.78
CA ASP A 120 16.53 0.17 -4.71
C ASP A 120 15.64 1.38 -4.34
N PRO A 121 16.15 2.62 -4.30
CA PRO A 121 15.33 3.81 -4.03
C PRO A 121 14.21 4.07 -5.05
N HIS A 122 14.32 3.60 -6.28
CA HIS A 122 13.30 3.71 -7.33
C HIS A 122 12.23 2.61 -7.23
N ASN A 123 12.41 1.62 -6.35
CA ASN A 123 11.42 0.57 -6.19
C ASN A 123 10.12 1.10 -5.59
N VAL A 124 9.00 0.66 -6.15
CA VAL A 124 7.64 1.02 -5.75
C VAL A 124 6.86 -0.25 -5.39
N VAL A 125 6.09 -0.18 -4.30
CA VAL A 125 5.14 -1.23 -3.91
C VAL A 125 3.74 -0.84 -4.37
N VAL A 126 3.03 -1.78 -4.98
CA VAL A 126 1.62 -1.62 -5.36
C VAL A 126 0.76 -2.57 -4.55
N LEU A 127 -0.08 -2.02 -3.65
CA LEU A 127 -1.05 -2.77 -2.86
C LEU A 127 -2.36 -2.88 -3.65
N HIS A 128 -2.62 -4.05 -4.20
CA HIS A 128 -3.84 -4.35 -4.96
C HIS A 128 -4.91 -4.96 -4.05
N ASN A 129 -6.15 -4.48 -4.20
CA ASN A 129 -7.31 -5.06 -3.56
C ASN A 129 -8.56 -4.97 -4.45
N LYS A 130 -9.31 -6.08 -4.57
CA LYS A 130 -10.70 -6.09 -5.02
C LYS A 130 -11.64 -6.23 -3.82
N GLY A 131 -12.66 -5.37 -3.74
CA GLY A 131 -13.62 -5.31 -2.64
C GLY A 131 -13.32 -4.18 -1.66
N ASN A 132 -13.57 -4.41 -0.36
CA ASN A 132 -13.40 -3.37 0.65
C ASN A 132 -11.94 -2.96 0.85
N ARG A 133 -11.69 -1.67 1.08
CA ARG A 133 -10.35 -1.10 1.26
C ARG A 133 -9.68 -1.52 2.59
N GLY A 134 -10.41 -2.21 3.47
CA GLY A 134 -9.92 -2.58 4.80
C GLY A 134 -8.63 -3.42 4.77
N ARG A 135 -8.43 -4.26 3.75
CA ARG A 135 -7.19 -5.05 3.63
C ARG A 135 -5.94 -4.18 3.46
N ILE A 136 -6.04 -3.15 2.60
CA ILE A 136 -4.98 -2.16 2.41
C ILE A 136 -4.76 -1.41 3.71
N GLY A 137 -5.84 -1.01 4.40
CA GLY A 137 -5.76 -0.34 5.70
C GLY A 137 -4.96 -1.13 6.73
N VAL A 138 -5.23 -2.43 6.88
CA VAL A 138 -4.50 -3.31 7.80
C VAL A 138 -3.01 -3.36 7.47
N VAL A 139 -2.65 -3.50 6.19
CA VAL A 139 -1.24 -3.54 5.75
C VAL A 139 -0.54 -2.22 6.00
N ILE A 140 -1.18 -1.10 5.69
CA ILE A 140 -0.60 0.23 5.88
C ILE A 140 -0.43 0.53 7.36
N ALA A 141 -1.41 0.24 8.21
CA ALA A 141 -1.30 0.38 9.65
C ALA A 141 -0.12 -0.44 10.20
N ALA A 142 -0.06 -1.72 9.86
CA ALA A 142 1.04 -2.59 10.29
C ALA A 142 2.40 -2.10 9.80
N TYR A 143 2.50 -1.64 8.55
CA TYR A 143 3.75 -1.14 7.99
C TYR A 143 4.20 0.18 8.61
N MET A 144 3.28 1.08 9.01
CA MET A 144 3.63 2.28 9.77
C MET A 144 4.29 1.93 11.10
N HIS A 145 3.76 0.94 11.80
CA HIS A 145 4.35 0.47 13.06
C HIS A 145 5.68 -0.26 12.83
N TYR A 146 5.78 -1.08 11.78
CA TYR A 146 7.04 -1.73 11.34
C TYR A 146 8.14 -0.69 11.10
N SER A 147 7.85 0.32 10.27
CA SER A 147 8.86 1.27 9.81
C SER A 147 9.33 2.23 10.90
N ASN A 148 8.49 2.43 11.93
CA ASN A 148 8.84 3.18 13.13
C ASN A 148 9.84 2.42 14.01
N ILE A 149 9.70 1.10 14.10
CA ILE A 149 10.63 0.25 14.86
C ILE A 149 11.95 0.06 14.13
N SER A 150 11.91 -0.05 12.79
CA SER A 150 13.12 -0.17 11.98
C SER A 150 13.84 1.15 11.72
N ALA A 151 13.41 2.27 12.32
CA ALA A 151 13.97 3.62 12.16
C ALA A 151 14.14 4.06 10.68
N ARG A 152 13.33 3.49 9.77
CA ARG A 152 13.55 3.57 8.32
C ARG A 152 12.79 4.71 7.65
N SER A 153 11.68 5.15 8.24
CA SER A 153 10.86 6.21 7.66
C SER A 153 11.01 7.50 8.47
N GLU A 154 11.83 8.45 8.03
CA GLU A 154 11.87 9.78 8.63
C GLU A 154 10.74 10.66 8.06
N GLY A 155 9.91 11.25 8.94
CA GLY A 155 8.94 12.30 8.64
C GLY A 155 7.88 12.01 7.57
N SER A 156 8.18 12.28 6.30
CA SER A 156 7.20 12.48 5.22
C SER A 156 6.35 11.24 4.90
N GLY A 157 6.99 10.07 4.79
CA GLY A 157 6.28 8.81 4.53
C GLY A 157 5.29 8.45 5.64
N ARG A 158 5.66 8.70 6.91
CA ARG A 158 4.79 8.45 8.08
C ARG A 158 3.54 9.33 8.05
N PHE A 159 3.71 10.63 7.82
CA PHE A 159 2.56 11.55 7.77
C PHE A 159 1.60 11.20 6.64
N ALA A 160 2.12 10.86 5.45
CA ALA A 160 1.29 10.54 4.30
C ALA A 160 0.53 9.20 4.48
N MET A 161 1.19 8.18 5.04
CA MET A 161 0.53 6.92 5.41
C MET A 161 -0.55 7.11 6.47
N LYS A 162 -0.28 7.90 7.51
CA LYS A 162 -1.25 8.21 8.57
C LYS A 162 -2.47 8.94 7.99
N ARG A 163 -2.24 9.95 7.16
CA ARG A 163 -3.31 10.70 6.50
C ARG A 163 -4.17 9.82 5.60
N PHE A 164 -3.55 8.95 4.78
CA PHE A 164 -4.30 8.00 3.98
C PHE A 164 -5.19 7.11 4.85
N TYR A 165 -4.65 6.61 5.96
CA TYR A 165 -5.38 5.76 6.88
C TYR A 165 -6.58 6.49 7.49
N GLU A 166 -6.39 7.71 7.99
CA GLU A 166 -7.46 8.54 8.56
C GLU A 166 -8.52 8.96 7.53
N ASP A 167 -8.09 9.34 6.31
CA ASP A 167 -9.00 9.87 5.28
C ASP A 167 -9.75 8.76 4.52
N LYS A 168 -9.13 7.59 4.31
CA LYS A 168 -9.65 6.54 3.41
C LYS A 168 -10.07 5.25 4.11
N ILE A 169 -9.59 4.97 5.32
CA ILE A 169 -9.84 3.69 6.01
C ILE A 169 -10.78 3.87 7.19
N VAL A 170 -10.53 4.85 8.06
CA VAL A 170 -11.36 5.11 9.26
C VAL A 170 -12.84 5.32 8.92
N PRO A 171 -13.24 6.06 7.86
CA PRO A 171 -14.65 6.26 7.53
C PRO A 171 -15.39 4.98 7.10
N ILE A 172 -14.66 3.95 6.66
CA ILE A 172 -15.20 2.66 6.19
C ILE A 172 -15.40 1.69 7.38
N GLY A 173 -14.92 2.05 8.57
CA GLY A 173 -14.62 1.14 9.68
C GLY A 173 -15.76 0.21 10.13
N GLN A 174 -15.72 -1.01 9.61
CA GLN A 174 -16.44 -2.18 10.14
C GLN A 174 -15.87 -2.57 11.53
N PRO A 175 -16.71 -3.02 12.50
CA PRO A 175 -16.27 -3.30 13.87
C PRO A 175 -15.18 -4.38 14.02
N SER A 176 -15.06 -5.30 13.06
CA SER A 176 -13.99 -6.31 13.04
C SER A 176 -12.63 -5.74 12.64
N GLN A 177 -12.62 -4.73 11.75
CA GLN A 177 -11.39 -4.05 11.31
C GLN A 177 -10.88 -3.09 12.39
N ARG A 178 -11.78 -2.36 13.07
CA ARG A 178 -11.40 -1.59 14.28
C ARG A 178 -10.85 -2.47 15.40
N ARG A 179 -11.38 -3.70 15.55
CA ARG A 179 -10.82 -4.69 16.50
C ARG A 179 -9.42 -5.14 16.11
N LEU A 180 -9.12 -5.21 14.82
CA LEU A 180 -7.78 -5.47 14.31
C LEU A 180 -6.85 -4.31 14.57
N ASP A 181 -7.30 -3.06 14.45
CA ASP A 181 -6.50 -1.88 14.84
C ASP A 181 -6.19 -1.89 16.34
N LEU A 182 -7.13 -2.35 17.17
CA LEU A 182 -6.92 -2.61 18.59
C LEU A 182 -6.01 -3.82 18.86
N CYS A 183 -6.05 -4.86 18.02
CA CYS A 183 -5.18 -6.04 18.13
C CYS A 183 -3.79 -5.82 17.52
N THR A 184 -3.62 -4.96 16.53
CA THR A 184 -2.31 -4.46 16.11
C THR A 184 -1.82 -3.56 17.22
N HIS A 185 -2.55 -2.53 17.67
CA HIS A 185 -2.04 -1.68 18.75
C HIS A 185 -1.71 -2.45 20.06
N ARG A 186 -2.58 -3.34 20.54
CA ARG A 186 -2.35 -4.11 21.79
C ARG A 186 -1.60 -5.43 21.60
N GLY A 187 -1.67 -6.06 20.43
CA GLY A 187 -0.98 -7.30 20.11
C GLY A 187 0.43 -7.04 19.58
N TRP A 188 0.70 -5.89 18.97
CA TRP A 188 2.03 -5.40 18.64
C TRP A 188 2.79 -5.05 19.93
N ASP A 189 2.17 -4.33 20.87
CA ASP A 189 2.76 -4.11 22.21
C ASP A 189 3.00 -5.42 22.99
N ARG A 190 2.13 -6.43 22.84
CA ARG A 190 2.37 -7.78 23.43
C ARG A 190 3.40 -8.61 22.68
N CYS A 191 3.53 -8.44 21.36
CA CYS A 191 4.60 -9.04 20.57
C CYS A 191 5.95 -8.33 20.78
N LEU A 192 5.95 -7.10 21.27
CA LEU A 192 7.17 -6.31 21.55
C LEU A 192 7.48 -6.20 23.04
N GLY A 193 6.52 -6.54 23.90
CA GLY A 193 6.63 -6.59 25.36
C GLY A 193 7.42 -7.80 25.86
N GLY A 194 8.62 -8.03 25.29
CA GLY A 194 9.63 -8.90 25.88
C GLY A 194 10.44 -9.75 24.89
N SER A 195 9.97 -9.98 23.67
CA SER A 195 10.73 -10.77 22.68
C SER A 195 10.21 -10.50 21.28
N VAL A 196 11.06 -9.88 20.46
CA VAL A 196 10.93 -9.84 18.99
C VAL A 196 10.49 -11.24 18.52
N PRO A 197 9.34 -11.40 17.84
CA PRO A 197 8.86 -12.73 17.48
C PRO A 197 9.94 -13.44 16.66
N PRO A 198 10.16 -14.76 16.79
CA PRO A 198 11.30 -15.45 16.18
C PRO A 198 11.47 -15.16 14.67
N VAL A 199 10.38 -14.92 13.95
CA VAL A 199 10.41 -14.54 12.51
C VAL A 199 11.09 -13.18 12.21
N TRP A 200 11.31 -12.36 13.24
CA TRP A 200 11.95 -11.04 13.20
C TRP A 200 13.34 -11.03 13.84
N SER A 201 13.72 -12.08 14.57
CA SER A 201 15.06 -12.20 15.19
C SER A 201 16.20 -12.19 14.16
N GLY A 202 15.92 -12.59 12.91
CA GLY A 202 16.87 -12.55 11.78
C GLY A 202 16.96 -11.20 11.06
N VAL A 203 16.23 -10.17 11.46
CA VAL A 203 16.37 -8.80 10.89
C VAL A 203 17.32 -7.94 11.73
N SER A 204 17.60 -8.34 12.97
CA SER A 204 18.53 -7.63 13.87
C SER A 204 20.00 -8.03 13.72
N SER A 205 20.31 -9.08 12.94
CA SER A 205 21.68 -9.54 12.72
C SER A 205 22.00 -9.47 11.23
N GLY A 206 22.58 -8.34 10.82
CA GLY A 206 23.14 -8.20 9.48
C GLY A 206 24.20 -9.25 9.21
N GLN A 207 23.87 -10.23 8.37
CA GLN A 207 24.82 -11.03 7.61
C GLN A 207 24.22 -11.28 6.22
N TRP A 208 24.86 -10.62 5.25
CA TRP A 208 24.81 -10.67 3.79
C TRP A 208 23.77 -11.57 3.10
#